data_AF-G0V8I8-F1
#
_entry.id   AF-G0V8I8-F1
#
_cell.length_a   1.000
_cell.length_b   1.000
_cell.length_c   1.000
_cell.angle_alpha   90.00
_cell.angle_beta   90.00
_cell.angle_gamma   90.00
#
_symmetry.space_group_name_H-M   'P 1'
#
loop_
_entity.id
_entity.type
_entity.pdbx_description
1 polymer ?
#
loop_
_entity_poly.entity_id
_entity_poly.type
_entity_poly.pdbx_seq_one_letter_code
_entity_poly.pdbx_strand_id
1 'polypeptide(L)'
;MSDLFGDVWGSDEEPHADREMSYDLKKLRDAHNKRGYLDGIVSSKEINLQQGFNEGFPTGSSLGLRVGLIIGRLQGLDYKYGNDDKELREKFVLAKKELKIGNVLSKAVFDPNFDLPGTGHEKVNEWEGITKAFCDKYKVNMK
;
A
#
# COMPACT_ATOMS: atom_id res chain seq x y z
N MET A 1 44.87 -41.71 43.81
CA MET A 1 43.60 -42.47 43.85
C MET A 1 42.59 -41.67 43.07
N SER A 2 42.19 -42.24 41.94
CA SER A 2 41.43 -41.65 40.84
C SER A 2 39.97 -41.38 41.18
N ASP A 3 39.53 -40.15 40.90
CA ASP A 3 38.22 -39.72 40.39
C ASP A 3 36.99 -40.57 40.77
N LEU A 4 36.50 -40.37 42.00
CA LEU A 4 35.18 -40.84 42.47
C LEU A 4 34.00 -40.01 41.90
N PHE A 5 34.27 -39.00 41.07
CA PHE A 5 33.26 -38.10 40.48
C PHE A 5 33.11 -38.23 38.96
N GLY A 6 33.83 -39.17 38.33
CA GLY A 6 33.89 -39.31 36.87
C GLY A 6 32.78 -40.16 36.23
N ASP A 7 31.97 -40.86 37.02
CA ASP A 7 31.07 -41.93 36.52
C ASP A 7 29.61 -41.75 36.96
N VAL A 8 29.09 -40.52 36.82
CA VAL A 8 27.65 -40.24 37.03
C VAL A 8 26.92 -40.15 35.69
N TRP A 9 27.64 -39.99 34.58
CA TRP A 9 27.09 -39.83 33.22
C TRP A 9 27.64 -40.84 32.21
N GLY A 10 28.02 -42.05 32.67
CA GLY A 10 28.70 -43.03 31.83
C GLY A 10 28.11 -44.45 31.82
N SER A 11 27.20 -44.78 32.73
CA SER A 11 26.71 -46.16 32.87
C SER A 11 25.20 -46.21 33.05
N ASP A 12 24.46 -46.02 31.96
CA ASP A 12 23.16 -46.67 31.83
C ASP A 12 23.04 -47.22 30.40
N GLU A 13 23.29 -48.52 30.27
CA GLU A 13 22.99 -49.29 29.06
C GLU A 13 21.47 -49.48 28.97
N GLU A 14 20.74 -48.41 28.64
CA GLU A 14 19.33 -48.48 28.23
C GLU A 14 19.26 -48.46 26.68
N PRO A 15 18.91 -49.56 25.99
CA PRO A 15 18.99 -49.61 24.52
C PRO A 15 17.90 -48.82 23.77
N HIS A 16 17.07 -48.03 24.45
CA HIS A 16 15.79 -47.59 23.88
C HIS A 16 15.48 -46.08 23.96
N ALA A 17 16.16 -45.28 24.79
CA ALA A 17 15.86 -43.84 24.88
C ALA A 17 16.65 -42.97 23.88
N ASP A 18 17.91 -43.28 23.60
CA ASP A 18 18.78 -42.40 22.79
C ASP A 18 18.41 -42.34 21.29
N ARG A 19 17.83 -43.42 20.74
CA ARG A 19 17.35 -43.43 19.34
C ARG A 19 16.06 -42.63 19.17
N GLU A 20 15.14 -42.71 20.13
CA GLU A 20 13.90 -41.91 20.11
C GLU A 20 14.21 -40.44 20.35
N MET A 21 15.08 -40.11 21.31
CA MET A 21 15.55 -38.74 21.55
C MET A 21 16.27 -38.16 20.32
N SER A 22 17.07 -38.95 19.59
CA SER A 22 17.69 -38.50 18.32
C SER A 22 16.68 -38.27 17.20
N TYR A 23 15.61 -39.07 17.12
CA TYR A 23 14.56 -38.92 16.13
C TYR A 23 13.67 -37.70 16.42
N ASP A 24 13.28 -37.51 17.68
CA ASP A 24 12.49 -36.35 18.11
C ASP A 24 13.27 -35.05 17.96
N LEU A 25 14.58 -35.05 18.26
CA LEU A 25 15.44 -33.90 18.00
C LEU A 25 15.56 -33.59 16.50
N LYS A 26 15.67 -34.62 15.64
CA LYS A 26 15.66 -34.44 14.17
C LYS A 26 14.32 -33.88 13.69
N LYS A 27 13.21 -34.41 14.18
CA LYS A 27 11.85 -33.96 13.85
C LYS A 27 11.62 -32.52 14.30
N LEU A 28 12.09 -32.15 15.49
CA LEU A 28 12.03 -30.80 16.02
C LEU A 28 12.87 -29.83 15.18
N ARG A 29 14.10 -30.24 14.80
CA ARG A 29 14.98 -29.47 13.92
C ARG A 29 14.34 -29.25 12.55
N ASP A 30 13.75 -30.29 11.95
CA ASP A 30 13.10 -30.19 10.65
C ASP A 30 11.83 -29.31 10.72
N ALA A 31 11.09 -29.38 11.82
CA ALA A 31 9.97 -28.49 12.09
C ALA A 31 10.42 -27.03 12.23
N HIS A 32 11.51 -26.77 12.97
CA HIS A 32 12.09 -25.43 13.11
C HIS A 32 12.65 -24.89 11.79
N ASN A 33 13.33 -25.72 10.99
CA ASN A 33 13.83 -25.33 9.67
C ASN A 33 12.69 -24.98 8.71
N LYS A 34 11.65 -25.82 8.64
CA LYS A 34 10.46 -25.55 7.81
C LYS A 34 9.76 -24.27 8.27
N ARG A 35 9.61 -24.09 9.58
CA ARG A 35 9.01 -22.88 10.15
C ARG A 35 9.85 -21.64 9.83
N GLY A 36 11.16 -21.68 10.02
CA GLY A 36 12.06 -20.57 9.73
C GLY A 36 12.12 -20.22 8.24
N TYR A 37 12.07 -21.22 7.35
CA TYR A 37 11.99 -20.99 5.91
C TYR A 37 10.66 -20.33 5.50
N LEU A 38 9.53 -20.83 6.03
CA LEU A 38 8.21 -20.22 5.78
C LEU A 38 8.16 -18.79 6.33
N ASP A 39 8.67 -18.59 7.54
CA ASP A 39 8.75 -17.27 8.19
C ASP A 39 9.64 -16.30 7.40
N GLY A 40 10.77 -16.78 6.87
CA GLY A 40 11.63 -16.01 5.97
C GLY A 40 10.93 -15.58 4.67
N ILE A 41 10.14 -16.46 4.05
CA ILE A 41 9.36 -16.12 2.85
C ILE A 41 8.25 -15.12 3.17
N VAL A 42 7.52 -15.34 4.27
CA VAL A 42 6.40 -14.49 4.67
C VAL A 42 6.90 -13.09 5.04
N SER A 43 7.90 -13.00 5.92
CA SER A 43 8.51 -11.73 6.33
C SER A 43 9.09 -10.98 5.13
N SER A 44 9.78 -11.66 4.20
CA SER A 44 10.30 -11.02 2.99
C SER A 44 9.19 -10.42 2.13
N LYS A 45 8.06 -11.10 1.98
CA LYS A 45 6.92 -10.57 1.21
C LYS A 45 6.28 -9.36 1.87
N GLU A 46 6.10 -9.40 3.20
CA GLU A 46 5.51 -8.29 3.95
C GLU A 46 6.39 -7.04 3.94
N ILE A 47 7.70 -7.20 4.14
CA ILE A 47 8.67 -6.09 4.15
C ILE A 47 8.69 -5.39 2.78
N ASN A 48 8.75 -6.15 1.68
CA ASN A 48 8.78 -5.58 0.34
C ASN A 48 7.44 -4.90 -0.02
N LEU A 49 6.30 -5.45 0.42
CA LEU A 49 4.98 -4.84 0.19
C LEU A 49 4.86 -3.49 0.90
N GLN A 50 5.26 -3.44 2.17
CA GLN A 50 5.16 -2.20 2.95
C GLN A 50 6.13 -1.13 2.44
N GLN A 51 7.34 -1.53 2.04
CA GLN A 51 8.30 -0.62 1.43
C GLN A 51 7.76 -0.02 0.13
N GLY A 52 7.24 -0.86 -0.78
CA GLY A 52 6.64 -0.38 -2.03
C GLY A 52 5.43 0.54 -1.80
N PHE A 53 4.62 0.27 -0.77
CA PHE A 53 3.54 1.17 -0.38
C PHE A 53 4.07 2.52 0.13
N ASN A 54 5.06 2.51 1.01
CA ASN A 54 5.64 3.73 1.57
C ASN A 54 6.28 4.62 0.48
N GLU A 55 6.86 4.01 -0.55
CA GLU A 55 7.44 4.72 -1.70
C GLU A 55 6.35 5.35 -2.58
N GLY A 56 5.27 4.62 -2.88
CA GLY A 56 4.18 5.13 -3.73
C GLY A 56 3.16 6.03 -3.04
N PHE A 57 3.03 5.95 -1.71
CA PHE A 57 2.01 6.66 -0.94
C PHE A 57 2.11 8.20 -1.01
N PRO A 58 3.29 8.84 -0.90
CA PRO A 58 3.43 10.29 -1.03
C PRO A 58 2.90 10.81 -2.36
N THR A 59 3.28 10.16 -3.47
CA THR A 59 2.85 10.53 -4.81
C THR A 59 1.33 10.36 -4.98
N GLY A 60 0.80 9.19 -4.61
CA GLY A 60 -0.64 8.92 -4.68
C GLY A 60 -1.48 9.83 -3.79
N SER A 61 -1.00 10.15 -2.58
CA SER A 61 -1.69 11.04 -1.64
C SER A 61 -1.74 12.48 -2.14
N SER A 62 -0.63 12.99 -2.69
CA SER A 62 -0.56 14.33 -3.26
C SER A 62 -1.54 14.50 -4.42
N LEU A 63 -1.68 13.47 -5.23
CA LEU A 63 -2.62 13.42 -6.34
C LEU A 63 -4.07 13.32 -5.86
N GLY A 64 -4.34 12.40 -4.93
CA GLY A 64 -5.66 12.21 -4.33
C GLY A 64 -6.17 13.50 -3.69
N LEU A 65 -5.28 14.28 -3.07
CA LEU A 65 -5.61 15.60 -2.54
C LEU A 65 -6.05 16.58 -3.64
N ARG A 66 -5.30 16.68 -4.75
CA ARG A 66 -5.66 17.57 -5.88
C ARG A 66 -7.01 17.18 -6.48
N VAL A 67 -7.20 15.89 -6.75
CA VAL A 67 -8.46 15.34 -7.26
C VAL A 67 -9.62 15.65 -6.31
N GLY A 68 -9.42 15.46 -5.01
CA GLY A 68 -10.41 15.75 -3.98
C GLY A 68 -10.80 17.23 -3.93
N LEU A 69 -9.83 18.14 -4.06
CA LEU A 69 -10.09 19.58 -4.11
C LEU A 69 -10.92 19.97 -5.35
N ILE A 70 -10.61 19.41 -6.52
CA ILE A 70 -11.36 19.64 -7.77
C ILE A 70 -12.82 19.20 -7.61
N ILE A 71 -13.03 17.95 -7.18
CA ILE A 71 -14.38 17.38 -7.02
C ILE A 71 -15.16 18.15 -5.95
N GLY A 72 -14.52 18.47 -4.82
CA GLY A 72 -15.16 19.21 -3.72
C GLY A 72 -15.59 20.62 -4.14
N ARG A 73 -14.78 21.32 -4.95
CA ARG A 73 -15.12 22.63 -5.50
C ARG A 73 -16.30 22.55 -6.47
N LEU A 74 -16.26 21.62 -7.42
CA LEU A 74 -17.35 21.43 -8.38
C LEU A 74 -18.65 21.02 -7.67
N GLN A 75 -18.58 20.18 -6.64
CA GLN A 75 -19.72 19.81 -5.82
C GLN A 75 -20.31 21.02 -5.07
N GLY A 76 -19.47 21.89 -4.51
CA GLY A 76 -19.92 23.11 -3.84
C GLY A 76 -20.61 24.09 -4.80
N LEU A 77 -20.08 24.21 -6.02
CA LEU A 77 -20.70 25.01 -7.08
C LEU A 77 -22.03 24.40 -7.55
N ASP A 78 -22.08 23.09 -7.78
CA ASP A 78 -23.31 22.38 -8.18
C ASP A 78 -24.39 22.48 -7.09
N TYR A 79 -24.02 22.41 -5.82
CA TYR A 79 -24.97 22.60 -4.72
C TYR A 79 -25.59 24.00 -4.71
N LYS A 80 -24.81 25.04 -5.03
CA LYS A 80 -25.25 26.44 -4.96
C LYS A 80 -25.94 26.93 -6.25
N TYR A 81 -25.48 26.48 -7.40
CA TYR A 81 -25.89 26.97 -8.73
C TYR A 81 -26.47 25.87 -9.63
N GLY A 82 -26.59 24.63 -9.16
CA GLY A 82 -26.99 23.48 -9.98
C GLY A 82 -28.45 23.46 -10.44
N ASN A 83 -29.28 24.40 -9.97
CA ASN A 83 -30.60 24.65 -10.55
C ASN A 83 -30.56 25.61 -11.75
N ASP A 84 -29.55 26.47 -11.84
CA ASP A 84 -29.43 27.50 -12.87
C ASP A 84 -28.55 27.05 -14.04
N ASP A 85 -27.49 26.27 -13.77
CA ASP A 85 -26.51 25.85 -14.78
C ASP A 85 -26.47 24.32 -14.95
N LYS A 86 -27.20 23.81 -15.95
CA LYS A 86 -27.18 22.39 -16.33
C LYS A 86 -25.80 21.93 -16.82
N GLU A 87 -25.06 22.81 -17.47
CA GLU A 87 -23.69 22.54 -17.94
C GLU A 87 -22.72 22.22 -16.81
N LEU A 88 -22.85 22.91 -15.67
CA LEU A 88 -22.02 22.68 -14.49
C LEU A 88 -22.24 21.27 -13.95
N ARG A 89 -23.50 20.84 -13.91
CA ARG A 89 -23.89 19.51 -13.45
C ARG A 89 -23.40 18.40 -14.38
N GLU A 90 -23.46 18.63 -15.69
CA GLU A 90 -22.90 17.71 -16.68
C GLU A 90 -21.38 17.60 -16.54
N LYS A 91 -20.67 18.72 -16.40
CA LYS A 91 -19.22 18.76 -16.16
C LYS A 91 -18.83 18.10 -14.83
N PHE A 92 -19.63 18.26 -13.77
CA PHE A 92 -19.42 17.56 -12.51
C PHE A 92 -19.54 16.04 -12.65
N VAL A 93 -20.56 15.56 -13.37
CA VAL A 93 -20.74 14.13 -13.62
C VAL A 93 -19.58 13.57 -14.45
N LEU A 94 -19.12 14.31 -15.46
CA LEU A 94 -17.95 13.94 -16.26
C LEU A 94 -16.67 13.90 -15.40
N ALA A 95 -16.41 14.93 -14.61
CA ALA A 95 -15.27 14.99 -13.70
C ALA A 95 -15.29 13.82 -12.70
N LYS A 96 -16.44 13.48 -12.13
CA LYS A 96 -16.58 12.33 -11.22
C LYS A 96 -16.28 10.99 -11.89
N LYS A 97 -16.64 10.85 -13.17
CA LYS A 97 -16.37 9.63 -13.95
C LYS A 97 -14.90 9.52 -14.32
N GLU A 98 -14.28 10.63 -14.71
CA GLU A 98 -12.90 10.67 -15.18
C GLU A 98 -11.88 10.66 -14.03
N LEU A 99 -12.12 11.44 -12.97
CA LEU A 99 -11.24 11.53 -11.79
C LEU A 99 -11.50 10.43 -10.75
N LYS A 100 -12.21 9.35 -11.10
CA LYS A 100 -12.34 8.21 -10.20
C LYS A 100 -10.95 7.66 -9.87
N ILE A 101 -10.64 7.45 -8.59
CA ILE A 101 -9.31 7.04 -8.10
C ILE A 101 -8.71 5.88 -8.92
N GLY A 102 -9.53 4.91 -9.34
CA GLY A 102 -9.08 3.76 -10.13
C GLY A 102 -8.62 4.09 -11.56
N ASN A 103 -9.08 5.20 -12.13
CA ASN A 103 -8.64 5.67 -13.45
C ASN A 103 -7.41 6.56 -13.31
N VAL A 104 -7.39 7.43 -12.30
CA VAL A 104 -6.25 8.35 -12.11
C VAL A 104 -5.03 7.61 -11.59
N LEU A 105 -5.21 6.64 -10.69
CA LEU A 105 -4.12 5.83 -10.16
C LEU A 105 -3.87 4.54 -10.96
N SER A 106 -4.26 4.51 -12.24
CA SER A 106 -4.08 3.31 -13.06
C SER A 106 -2.60 3.09 -13.40
N LYS A 107 -2.19 1.81 -13.47
CA LYS A 107 -0.81 1.40 -13.80
C LYS A 107 -0.29 1.96 -15.13
N ALA A 108 -1.19 2.42 -16.01
CA ALA A 108 -0.84 3.02 -17.30
C ALA A 108 -0.28 4.45 -17.19
N VAL A 109 -0.45 5.11 -16.03
CA VAL A 109 -0.02 6.50 -15.84
C VAL A 109 1.26 6.61 -15.01
N PHE A 110 1.70 5.51 -14.39
CA PHE A 110 2.90 5.46 -13.57
C PHE A 110 4.02 4.71 -14.28
N ASP A 111 5.23 5.25 -14.18
CA ASP A 111 6.44 4.54 -14.56
C ASP A 111 6.71 3.35 -13.62
N PRO A 112 7.60 2.41 -13.98
CA PRO A 112 7.98 1.28 -13.12
C PRO A 112 8.44 1.66 -11.71
N ASN A 113 8.86 2.93 -11.51
CA ASN A 113 9.27 3.49 -10.23
C ASN A 113 8.14 4.20 -9.47
N PHE A 114 6.88 4.11 -9.93
CA PHE A 114 5.71 4.82 -9.38
C PHE A 114 5.83 6.35 -9.40
N ASP A 115 6.78 6.87 -10.17
CA ASP A 115 6.96 8.30 -10.39
C ASP A 115 6.01 8.81 -11.48
N LEU A 116 5.67 10.09 -11.36
CA LEU A 116 4.97 10.83 -12.39
C LEU A 116 6.01 11.34 -13.39
N PRO A 117 5.87 11.10 -14.71
CA PRO A 117 6.67 11.82 -15.69
C PRO A 117 6.44 13.31 -15.48
N GLY A 118 7.49 14.12 -15.58
CA GLY A 118 7.54 15.52 -15.11
C GLY A 118 6.46 16.50 -15.62
N THR A 119 5.55 16.05 -16.47
CA THR A 119 4.33 16.75 -16.92
C THR A 119 3.11 16.55 -16.00
N GLY A 120 3.16 15.63 -15.02
CA GLY A 120 2.03 15.32 -14.14
C GLY A 120 0.85 14.66 -14.88
N HIS A 121 -0.28 14.50 -14.20
CA HIS A 121 -1.50 14.00 -14.85
C HIS A 121 -2.13 15.11 -15.70
N GLU A 122 -2.02 15.00 -17.02
CA GLU A 122 -2.60 15.94 -18.00
C GLU A 122 -4.08 16.23 -17.69
N LYS A 123 -4.85 15.17 -17.44
CA LYS A 123 -6.28 15.29 -17.09
C LYS A 123 -6.53 16.08 -15.81
N VAL A 124 -5.70 15.89 -14.77
CA VAL A 124 -5.89 16.62 -13.51
C VAL A 124 -5.63 18.10 -13.73
N ASN A 125 -4.59 18.45 -14.49
CA ASN A 125 -4.26 19.83 -14.83
C ASN A 125 -5.36 20.50 -15.68
N GLU A 126 -5.92 19.78 -16.66
CA GLU A 126 -7.07 20.25 -17.46
C GLU A 126 -8.27 20.57 -16.58
N TRP A 127 -8.63 19.66 -15.67
CA TRP A 127 -9.75 19.84 -14.76
C TRP A 127 -9.49 20.91 -13.69
N GLU A 128 -8.24 21.12 -13.27
CA GLU A 128 -7.87 22.28 -12.45
C GLU A 128 -8.11 23.60 -13.19
N GLY A 129 -7.76 23.67 -14.48
CA GLY A 129 -8.02 24.84 -15.33
C GLY A 129 -9.50 25.15 -15.47
N ILE A 130 -10.30 24.11 -15.74
CA ILE A 130 -11.76 24.22 -15.83
C ILE A 130 -12.36 24.69 -14.49
N THR A 131 -11.89 24.12 -13.39
CA THR A 131 -12.37 24.48 -12.05
C THR A 131 -12.03 25.93 -11.69
N LYS A 132 -10.83 26.41 -12.05
CA LYS A 132 -10.44 27.82 -11.89
C LYS A 132 -11.36 28.75 -12.69
N ALA A 133 -11.64 28.43 -13.95
CA ALA A 133 -12.55 29.22 -14.78
C ALA A 133 -13.97 29.30 -14.18
N PHE A 134 -14.48 28.21 -13.62
CA PHE A 134 -15.76 28.23 -12.91
C PHE A 134 -15.69 29.01 -11.59
N CYS A 135 -14.62 28.87 -10.81
CA CYS A 135 -14.43 29.67 -9.59
C CYS A 135 -14.40 31.17 -9.90
N ASP A 136 -13.75 31.58 -10.98
CA ASP A 136 -13.69 32.97 -11.44
C ASP A 136 -15.07 33.46 -11.92
N LYS A 137 -15.82 32.63 -12.66
CA LYS A 137 -17.19 32.92 -13.12
C LYS A 137 -18.12 33.25 -11.94
N TYR A 138 -18.04 32.49 -10.84
CA TYR A 138 -18.91 32.66 -9.67
C TYR A 138 -18.29 33.51 -8.55
N LYS A 139 -17.10 34.09 -8.77
CA LYS A 139 -16.34 34.87 -7.77
C LYS A 139 -16.24 34.18 -6.41
N VAL A 140 -16.03 32.87 -6.41
CA VAL A 140 -15.87 32.11 -5.16
C VAL A 140 -14.45 32.31 -4.65
N ASN A 141 -14.34 32.86 -3.44
CA ASN A 141 -13.05 33.21 -2.85
C ASN A 141 -12.25 31.93 -2.54
N MET A 142 -11.08 31.77 -3.19
CA MET A 142 -10.11 30.73 -2.82
C MET A 142 -9.40 31.17 -1.54
N LYS A 143 -9.89 30.72 -0.39
CA LYS A 143 -9.10 30.73 0.84
C LYS A 143 -8.49 29.37 1.07
#